data_AF-A0A922VF84-F1
#
_entry.id   AF-A0A922VF84-F1
#
_cell.length_a   1.000
_cell.length_b   1.000
_cell.length_c   1.000
_cell.angle_alpha   90.00
_cell.angle_beta   90.00
_cell.angle_gamma   90.00
#
_symmetry.space_group_name_H-M   'P 1'
#
loop_
_entity.id
_entity.type
_entity.pdbx_description
1 polymer ?
#
loop_
_entity_poly.entity_id
_entity_poly.type
_entity_poly.pdbx_seq_one_letter_code
_entity_poly.pdbx_strand_id
1 'polypeptide(L)'
;MLVLAAVALMPVSACGGGNAVAQSSGDAARRTIAVTITSDKSKHAFTVEVAESSAEQARGLMFRTDIGTDGGMLFYPYPSDGGPPREASFWMKDTPSPLDIIFIRADGTIARIAENTTPFSEVPVTSGEPVAAVLELRGGRTAELGIAEGDRVSWQGRSR
;
A
#
# COMPACT_ATOMS: atom_id res chain seq x y z
N MET A 1 10.62 -43.64 71.75
CA MET A 1 11.01 -43.88 70.35
C MET A 1 10.43 -42.73 69.52
N LEU A 2 11.22 -41.68 69.35
CA LEU A 2 10.81 -40.39 68.81
C LEU A 2 11.09 -40.38 67.30
N VAL A 3 10.08 -40.17 66.46
CA VAL A 3 10.25 -39.94 65.02
C VAL A 3 9.79 -38.52 64.74
N LEU A 4 10.73 -37.58 64.57
CA LEU A 4 10.46 -36.26 64.02
C LEU A 4 10.57 -36.35 62.50
N ALA A 5 9.44 -36.22 61.80
CA ALA A 5 9.40 -36.05 60.36
C ALA A 5 9.60 -34.56 60.01
N ALA A 6 10.59 -34.28 59.17
CA ALA A 6 10.89 -32.97 58.63
C ALA A 6 9.84 -32.58 57.58
N VAL A 7 9.25 -31.39 57.70
CA VAL A 7 8.45 -30.76 56.64
C VAL A 7 9.27 -29.63 56.04
N ALA A 8 9.77 -29.86 54.83
CA ALA A 8 10.46 -28.87 54.01
C ALA A 8 9.42 -27.93 53.38
N LEU A 9 9.58 -26.62 53.62
CA LEU A 9 8.77 -25.57 53.01
C LEU A 9 9.44 -25.13 51.70
N MET A 10 8.79 -25.35 50.56
CA MET A 10 9.25 -24.80 49.27
C MET A 10 8.45 -23.54 48.90
N PRO A 11 9.09 -22.45 48.44
CA PRO A 11 8.39 -21.28 47.94
C PRO A 11 7.89 -21.52 46.52
N VAL A 12 6.59 -21.28 46.29
CA VAL A 12 6.00 -21.27 44.95
C VAL A 12 6.15 -19.86 44.39
N SER A 13 7.16 -19.63 43.54
CA SER A 13 7.25 -18.41 42.74
C SER A 13 6.25 -18.50 41.58
N ALA A 14 5.12 -17.81 41.73
CA ALA A 14 4.16 -17.60 40.66
C ALA A 14 4.63 -16.44 39.77
N CYS A 15 5.35 -16.74 38.69
CA CYS A 15 5.56 -15.80 37.59
C CYS A 15 4.28 -15.77 36.75
N GLY A 16 3.38 -14.84 37.05
CA GLY A 16 2.24 -14.51 36.20
C GLY A 16 2.75 -13.94 34.88
N GLY A 17 2.77 -14.78 33.84
CA GLY A 17 3.04 -14.40 32.45
C GLY A 17 1.88 -13.57 31.90
N GLY A 18 1.87 -12.28 32.23
CA GLY A 18 1.11 -11.29 31.48
C GLY A 18 1.82 -11.06 30.16
N ASN A 19 1.39 -11.74 29.09
CA ASN A 19 1.72 -11.36 27.73
C ASN A 19 1.06 -9.99 27.46
N ALA A 20 1.75 -8.92 27.83
CA ALA A 20 1.48 -7.60 27.29
C ALA A 20 1.78 -7.69 25.79
N VAL A 21 0.73 -7.87 24.99
CA VAL A 21 0.79 -7.69 23.55
C VAL A 21 1.14 -6.22 23.34
N ALA A 22 2.42 -5.94 23.13
CA ALA A 22 2.87 -4.65 22.68
C ALA A 22 2.24 -4.42 21.30
N GLN A 23 1.10 -3.73 21.28
CA GLN A 23 0.59 -3.14 20.06
C GLN A 23 1.60 -2.09 19.64
N SER A 24 2.43 -2.47 18.67
CA SER A 24 3.40 -1.57 18.04
C SER A 24 2.62 -0.49 17.30
N SER A 25 2.29 0.57 18.03
CA SER A 25 1.84 1.84 17.48
C SER A 25 3.08 2.51 16.92
N GLY A 26 3.30 2.34 15.61
CA GLY A 26 4.42 2.92 14.91
C GLY A 26 4.33 2.57 13.44
N ASP A 27 4.17 3.60 12.62
CA ASP A 27 4.33 3.59 11.17
C ASP A 27 5.71 3.00 10.86
N ALA A 28 5.81 1.67 10.77
CA ALA A 28 7.01 1.01 10.31
C ALA A 28 7.28 1.59 8.92
N ALA A 29 8.45 2.18 8.72
CA ALA A 29 8.79 2.86 7.47
C ALA A 29 8.53 1.91 6.30
N ARG A 30 7.48 2.20 5.52
CA ARG A 30 7.08 1.35 4.40
C ARG A 30 8.19 1.34 3.37
N ARG A 31 8.43 0.17 2.78
CA ARG A 31 9.42 -0.01 1.72
C ARG A 31 9.09 0.91 0.56
N THR A 32 10.06 1.71 0.12
CA THR A 32 9.93 2.56 -1.06
C THR A 32 10.68 1.99 -2.25
N ILE A 33 10.18 2.25 -3.46
CA ILE A 33 10.84 1.89 -4.72
C ILE A 33 10.77 3.02 -5.75
N ALA A 34 11.68 2.95 -6.73
CA ALA A 34 11.59 3.77 -7.92
C ALA A 34 10.57 3.18 -8.91
N VAL A 35 9.58 3.98 -9.30
CA VAL A 35 8.65 3.71 -10.40
C VAL A 35 8.93 4.71 -11.51
N THR A 36 9.00 4.23 -12.75
CA THR A 36 9.16 5.08 -13.94
C THR A 36 7.95 4.94 -14.85
N ILE A 37 7.36 6.08 -15.21
CA ILE A 37 6.36 6.19 -16.28
C ILE A 37 7.08 6.74 -17.52
N THR A 38 6.98 6.02 -18.62
CA THR A 38 7.46 6.46 -19.93
C THR A 38 6.27 6.92 -20.75
N SER A 39 6.27 8.20 -21.12
CA SER A 39 5.27 8.86 -21.96
C SER A 39 5.96 9.44 -23.19
N ASP A 40 5.63 8.93 -24.38
CA ASP A 40 6.35 9.21 -25.63
C ASP A 40 7.88 9.06 -25.50
N LYS A 41 8.60 10.19 -25.47
CA LYS A 41 10.08 10.28 -25.33
C LYS A 41 10.52 10.71 -23.92
N SER A 42 9.58 11.00 -23.04
CA SER A 42 9.79 11.46 -21.68
C SER A 42 9.76 10.29 -20.69
N LYS A 43 10.57 10.41 -19.63
CA LYS A 43 10.58 9.47 -18.51
C LYS A 43 10.41 10.25 -17.22
N HIS A 44 9.43 9.85 -16.42
CA HIS A 44 9.10 10.46 -15.15
C HIS A 44 9.35 9.45 -14.04
N ALA A 45 10.22 9.80 -13.09
CA ALA A 45 10.62 8.92 -12.00
C ALA A 45 9.92 9.35 -10.70
N PHE A 46 9.39 8.37 -9.97
CA PHE A 46 8.69 8.53 -8.72
C PHE A 46 9.32 7.63 -7.66
N THR A 47 9.38 8.09 -6.42
CA THR A 47 9.79 7.27 -5.27
C THR A 47 8.57 7.02 -4.41
N VAL A 48 8.03 5.80 -4.47
CA VAL A 48 6.71 5.48 -3.91
C VAL A 48 6.79 4.38 -2.87
N GLU A 49 5.93 4.45 -1.86
CA GLU A 49 5.70 3.34 -0.92
C GLU A 49 5.08 2.14 -1.66
N VAL A 50 5.28 0.92 -1.17
CA VAL A 50 4.64 -0.28 -1.73
C VAL A 50 3.63 -0.86 -0.75
N ALA A 51 2.42 -1.14 -1.24
CA ALA A 51 1.36 -1.84 -0.54
C ALA A 51 1.22 -3.27 -1.10
N GLU A 52 1.79 -4.24 -0.40
CA GLU A 52 1.87 -5.64 -0.85
C GLU A 52 0.75 -6.49 -0.23
N SER A 53 0.50 -6.32 1.07
CA SER A 53 -0.50 -7.08 1.80
C SER A 53 -1.91 -6.52 1.63
N SER A 54 -2.93 -7.35 1.85
CA SER A 54 -4.32 -6.89 1.80
C SER A 54 -4.63 -5.77 2.80
N ALA A 55 -3.97 -5.76 3.96
CA ALA A 55 -4.12 -4.71 4.96
C ALA A 55 -3.50 -3.37 4.49
N GLU A 56 -2.33 -3.41 3.84
CA GLU A 56 -1.71 -2.22 3.27
C GLU A 56 -2.51 -1.67 2.10
N GLN A 57 -3.00 -2.55 1.22
CA GLN A 57 -3.83 -2.16 0.07
C GLN A 57 -5.19 -1.60 0.49
N ALA A 58 -5.82 -2.16 1.53
CA ALA A 58 -7.08 -1.62 2.05
C ALA A 58 -6.89 -0.24 2.72
N ARG A 59 -5.72 -0.01 3.35
CA ARG A 59 -5.39 1.27 3.97
C ARG A 59 -4.98 2.34 2.95
N GLY A 60 -4.22 1.97 1.92
CA GLY A 60 -3.69 2.93 0.95
C GLY A 60 -3.00 4.13 1.60
N LEU A 61 -3.31 5.33 1.08
CA LEU A 61 -2.85 6.63 1.57
C LEU A 61 -3.80 7.30 2.59
N MET A 62 -4.70 6.56 3.24
CA MET A 62 -5.55 7.10 4.31
C MET A 62 -4.73 7.89 5.35
N PHE A 63 -5.25 9.05 5.75
CA PHE A 63 -4.67 9.97 6.74
C PHE A 63 -3.32 10.62 6.35
N ARG A 64 -2.79 10.38 5.13
CA ARG A 64 -1.55 11.04 4.67
C ARG A 64 -1.82 12.49 4.24
N THR A 65 -1.05 13.43 4.79
CA THR A 65 -1.21 14.87 4.54
C THR A 65 -0.09 15.48 3.70
N ASP A 66 1.01 14.75 3.50
CA ASP A 66 2.27 15.25 2.94
C ASP A 66 2.82 14.33 1.83
N ILE A 67 2.02 14.12 0.78
CA ILE A 67 2.49 13.38 -0.40
C ILE A 67 3.43 14.29 -1.20
N GLY A 68 4.73 13.95 -1.20
CA GLY A 68 5.73 14.68 -1.98
C GLY A 68 5.43 14.71 -3.48
N THR A 69 5.98 15.68 -4.20
CA THR A 69 5.72 15.91 -5.64
C THR A 69 5.92 14.66 -6.51
N ASP A 70 6.94 13.86 -6.20
CA ASP A 70 7.25 12.60 -6.88
C ASP A 70 7.05 11.39 -5.95
N GLY A 71 6.27 11.57 -4.88
CA GLY A 71 5.83 10.55 -3.95
C GLY A 71 4.51 9.91 -4.35
N GLY A 72 4.16 8.81 -3.69
CA GLY A 72 2.95 8.07 -3.97
C GLY A 72 2.96 6.68 -3.37
N MET A 73 2.06 5.83 -3.86
CA MET A 73 1.94 4.43 -3.44
C MET A 73 1.69 3.49 -4.61
N LEU A 74 2.48 2.42 -4.69
CA LEU A 74 2.27 1.32 -5.62
C LEU A 74 1.59 0.15 -4.90
N PHE A 75 0.42 -0.25 -5.41
CA PHE A 75 -0.32 -1.43 -5.01
C PHE A 75 0.13 -2.58 -5.91
N TYR A 76 1.08 -3.38 -5.46
CA TYR A 76 1.63 -4.51 -6.21
C TYR A 76 2.21 -5.57 -5.27
N PRO A 77 1.97 -6.88 -5.51
CA PRO A 77 1.09 -7.44 -6.55
C PRO A 77 -0.38 -7.08 -6.31
N TYR A 78 -1.14 -6.86 -7.39
CA TYR A 78 -2.60 -6.70 -7.31
C TYR A 78 -3.29 -7.77 -8.18
N PRO A 79 -4.25 -8.53 -7.61
CA PRO A 79 -4.65 -8.52 -6.20
C PRO A 79 -3.57 -9.06 -5.24
N SER A 80 -3.59 -8.62 -3.98
CA SER A 80 -2.64 -9.07 -2.93
C SER A 80 -2.72 -10.55 -2.60
N ASP A 81 -3.80 -11.24 -3.01
CA ASP A 81 -3.99 -12.68 -2.83
C ASP A 81 -3.20 -13.53 -3.86
N GLY A 82 -2.51 -12.90 -4.82
CA GLY A 82 -1.73 -13.58 -5.87
C GLY A 82 -2.57 -14.18 -6.99
N GLY A 83 -3.89 -13.90 -7.03
CA GLY A 83 -4.76 -14.27 -8.14
C GLY A 83 -4.42 -13.55 -9.45
N PRO A 84 -5.11 -13.89 -10.55
CA PRO A 84 -4.92 -13.20 -11.83
C PRO A 84 -5.35 -11.73 -11.74
N PRO A 85 -4.89 -10.87 -12.67
CA PRO A 85 -5.39 -9.51 -12.82
C PRO A 85 -6.91 -9.47 -12.80
N ARG A 86 -7.49 -8.50 -12.09
CA ARG A 86 -8.94 -8.33 -11.96
C ARG A 86 -9.31 -6.85 -11.90
N GLU A 87 -10.59 -6.55 -12.08
CA GLU A 87 -11.07 -5.19 -11.97
C GLU A 87 -10.79 -4.66 -10.56
N ALA A 88 -10.13 -3.51 -10.49
CA ALA A 88 -9.85 -2.81 -9.25
C ALA A 88 -10.99 -1.84 -8.93
N SER A 89 -11.28 -1.66 -7.65
CA SER A 89 -12.21 -0.65 -7.16
C SER A 89 -11.60 0.04 -5.94
N PHE A 90 -11.32 1.32 -6.08
CA PHE A 90 -10.70 2.17 -5.07
C PHE A 90 -11.69 3.22 -4.59
N TRP A 91 -11.34 3.92 -3.52
CA TRP A 91 -12.11 5.04 -2.97
C TRP A 91 -11.17 6.02 -2.27
N MET A 92 -11.70 7.16 -1.83
CA MET A 92 -10.96 8.21 -1.15
C MET A 92 -11.34 8.31 0.33
N LYS A 93 -11.99 7.28 0.90
CA LYS A 93 -12.36 7.22 2.31
C LYS A 93 -11.12 7.53 3.16
N ASP A 94 -11.27 8.48 4.09
CA ASP A 94 -10.20 8.91 5.00
C ASP A 94 -8.92 9.43 4.33
N THR A 95 -8.94 9.75 3.03
CA THR A 95 -7.81 10.32 2.29
C THR A 95 -8.02 11.82 2.09
N PRO A 96 -7.24 12.68 2.79
CA PRO A 96 -7.45 14.14 2.78
C PRO A 96 -6.87 14.86 1.56
N SER A 97 -5.91 14.24 0.86
CA SER A 97 -5.25 14.81 -0.32
C SER A 97 -5.91 14.28 -1.60
N PRO A 98 -6.12 15.11 -2.65
CA PRO A 98 -6.56 14.61 -3.94
C PRO A 98 -5.46 13.74 -4.56
N LEU A 99 -5.86 12.67 -5.24
CA LEU A 99 -4.94 11.72 -5.87
C LEU A 99 -5.25 11.55 -7.36
N ASP A 100 -4.22 11.24 -8.13
CA ASP A 100 -4.38 10.58 -9.42
C ASP A 100 -4.25 9.06 -9.19
N ILE A 101 -5.27 8.30 -9.57
CA ILE A 101 -5.26 6.83 -9.46
C ILE A 101 -5.02 6.24 -10.84
N ILE A 102 -3.86 5.60 -11.00
CA ILE A 102 -3.38 5.06 -12.28
C ILE A 102 -3.50 3.55 -12.24
N PHE A 103 -4.41 2.99 -13.02
CA PHE A 103 -4.65 1.55 -13.12
C PHE A 103 -3.72 0.95 -14.19
N ILE A 104 -3.01 -0.14 -13.87
CA ILE A 104 -1.90 -0.65 -14.70
C ILE A 104 -2.16 -2.10 -15.11
N ARG A 105 -2.19 -2.36 -16.42
CA ARG A 105 -2.34 -3.70 -16.99
C ARG A 105 -1.17 -4.61 -16.64
N ALA A 106 -1.36 -5.92 -16.81
CA ALA A 106 -0.33 -6.94 -16.60
C ALA A 106 0.93 -6.74 -17.46
N ASP A 107 0.79 -6.14 -18.65
CA ASP A 107 1.91 -5.83 -19.54
C ASP A 107 2.63 -4.51 -19.21
N GLY A 108 2.05 -3.72 -18.30
CA GLY A 108 2.59 -2.47 -17.78
C GLY A 108 2.13 -1.22 -18.49
N THR A 109 1.20 -1.34 -19.42
CA THR A 109 0.50 -0.17 -19.97
C THR A 109 -0.52 0.37 -18.98
N ILE A 110 -0.73 1.69 -19.00
CA ILE A 110 -1.79 2.34 -18.22
C ILE A 110 -3.14 1.99 -18.85
N ALA A 111 -4.01 1.39 -18.04
CA ALA A 111 -5.39 1.05 -18.40
C ALA A 111 -6.29 2.27 -18.40
N ARG A 112 -6.28 2.99 -17.28
CA ARG A 112 -7.13 4.12 -16.99
C ARG A 112 -6.42 5.04 -16.00
N ILE A 113 -6.68 6.34 -16.09
CA ILE A 113 -6.32 7.31 -15.05
C ILE A 113 -7.60 7.95 -14.50
N ALA A 114 -7.77 7.93 -13.19
CA ALA A 114 -8.75 8.76 -12.50
C ALA A 114 -8.00 9.95 -11.89
N GLU A 115 -8.00 11.06 -12.62
CA GLU A 115 -7.30 12.29 -12.21
C GLU A 115 -8.07 13.05 -11.13
N ASN A 116 -7.35 13.75 -10.25
CA ASN A 116 -7.92 14.69 -9.27
C ASN A 116 -9.13 14.14 -8.49
N THR A 117 -8.98 12.93 -7.96
CA THR A 117 -10.01 12.30 -7.13
C THR A 117 -10.40 13.18 -5.94
N THR A 118 -11.67 13.08 -5.55
CA THR A 118 -12.25 13.92 -4.48
C THR A 118 -11.89 13.37 -3.10
N PRO A 119 -11.19 14.14 -2.23
CA PRO A 119 -10.90 13.74 -0.86
C PRO A 119 -12.15 13.28 -0.10
N PHE A 120 -11.99 12.26 0.75
CA PHE A 120 -13.04 11.66 1.58
C PHE A 120 -14.22 11.01 0.84
N SER A 121 -14.23 10.98 -0.49
CA SER A 121 -15.30 10.35 -1.26
C SER A 121 -15.29 8.83 -1.12
N GLU A 122 -16.44 8.23 -0.82
CA GLU A 122 -16.64 6.78 -0.83
C GLU A 122 -17.21 6.27 -2.17
N VAL A 123 -17.36 7.14 -3.17
CA VAL A 123 -17.79 6.73 -4.51
C VAL A 123 -16.72 5.85 -5.14
N PRO A 124 -17.06 4.63 -5.64
CA PRO A 124 -16.08 3.74 -6.25
C PRO A 124 -15.39 4.36 -7.47
N VAL A 125 -14.06 4.24 -7.50
CA VAL A 125 -13.21 4.54 -8.64
C VAL A 125 -12.71 3.22 -9.20
N THR A 126 -13.29 2.76 -10.31
CA THR A 126 -13.00 1.43 -10.86
C THR A 126 -11.99 1.46 -12.00
N SER A 127 -11.22 0.39 -12.20
CA SER A 127 -10.33 0.31 -13.37
C SER A 127 -11.10 0.13 -14.69
N GLY A 128 -12.33 -0.40 -14.63
CA GLY A 128 -13.16 -0.71 -15.81
C GLY A 128 -12.72 -1.95 -16.59
N GLU A 129 -11.56 -2.52 -16.26
CA GLU A 129 -11.00 -3.75 -16.83
C GLU A 129 -9.98 -4.40 -15.87
N PRO A 130 -9.56 -5.65 -16.12
CA PRO A 130 -8.55 -6.32 -15.29
C PRO A 130 -7.19 -5.63 -15.26
N VAL A 131 -6.67 -5.36 -14.05
CA VAL A 131 -5.35 -4.76 -13.83
C VAL A 131 -4.51 -5.54 -12.82
N ALA A 132 -3.19 -5.39 -12.92
CA ALA A 132 -2.20 -6.13 -12.14
C ALA A 132 -1.47 -5.26 -11.09
N ALA A 133 -1.61 -3.94 -11.21
CA ALA A 133 -1.10 -2.98 -10.25
C ALA A 133 -1.93 -1.69 -10.31
N VAL A 134 -1.84 -0.89 -9.25
CA VAL A 134 -2.38 0.48 -9.19
C VAL A 134 -1.31 1.39 -8.62
N LEU A 135 -1.16 2.59 -9.17
CA LEU A 135 -0.24 3.62 -8.68
C LEU A 135 -1.05 4.86 -8.29
N GLU A 136 -0.94 5.28 -7.04
CA GLU A 136 -1.48 6.54 -6.56
C GLU A 136 -0.38 7.60 -6.53
N LEU A 137 -0.63 8.74 -7.15
CA LEU A 137 0.21 9.94 -7.12
C LEU A 137 -0.59 11.14 -6.60
N ARG A 138 0.09 12.25 -6.31
CA ARG A 138 -0.59 13.53 -6.02
C ARG A 138 -1.55 13.89 -7.17
N GLY A 139 -2.75 14.36 -6.81
CA GLY A 139 -3.75 14.83 -7.77
C GLY A 139 -3.21 15.88 -8.74
N GLY A 140 -3.52 15.69 -10.02
CA GLY A 140 -3.13 16.54 -11.14
C GLY A 140 -1.71 16.30 -11.66
N ARG A 141 -0.95 15.40 -11.04
CA ARG A 141 0.45 15.14 -11.42
C ARG A 141 0.57 14.51 -12.80
N THR A 142 -0.38 13.66 -13.18
CA THR A 142 -0.42 13.03 -14.51
C THR A 142 -0.61 14.07 -15.61
N ALA A 143 -1.62 14.93 -15.48
CA ALA A 143 -1.86 16.06 -16.38
C ALA A 143 -0.66 17.02 -16.50
N GLU A 144 -0.01 17.38 -15.38
CA GLU A 144 1.20 18.24 -15.38
C GLU A 144 2.35 17.67 -16.22
N LEU A 145 2.46 16.35 -16.26
CA LEU A 145 3.55 15.64 -16.94
C LEU A 145 3.15 15.13 -18.33
N GLY A 146 1.88 15.28 -18.72
CA GLY A 146 1.36 14.74 -19.97
C GLY A 146 1.26 13.21 -20.00
N ILE A 147 1.15 12.57 -18.84
CA ILE A 147 1.00 11.11 -18.72
C ILE A 147 -0.44 10.74 -19.08
N ALA A 148 -0.61 9.73 -19.94
CA ALA A 148 -1.91 9.31 -20.46
C ALA A 148 -2.10 7.79 -20.47
N GLU A 149 -3.35 7.36 -20.72
CA GLU A 149 -3.65 5.95 -20.96
C GLU A 149 -2.82 5.40 -22.13
N GLY A 150 -2.34 4.16 -21.99
CA GLY A 150 -1.42 3.53 -22.95
C GLY A 150 0.07 3.73 -22.64
N ASP A 151 0.45 4.74 -21.85
CA ASP A 151 1.83 4.93 -21.40
C ASP A 151 2.33 3.75 -20.57
N ARG A 152 3.65 3.60 -20.45
CA ARG A 152 4.27 2.41 -19.84
C ARG A 152 4.84 2.68 -18.46
N VAL A 153 4.42 1.90 -17.48
CA VAL A 153 4.89 1.93 -16.10
C VAL A 153 5.85 0.77 -15.83
N SER A 154 6.98 1.06 -15.17
CA SER A 154 8.01 0.08 -14.83
C SER A 154 8.62 0.33 -13.45
N TRP A 155 9.05 -0.73 -12.77
CA TRP A 155 9.73 -0.68 -11.47
C TRP A 155 10.58 -1.93 -11.27
N GLN A 156 11.50 -1.89 -10.31
CA GLN A 156 12.28 -3.08 -9.94
C GLN A 156 11.40 -4.13 -9.26
N GLY A 157 11.51 -5.39 -9.69
CA GLY A 157 10.73 -6.52 -9.14
C GLY A 157 9.48 -6.89 -9.93
N ARG A 158 9.16 -6.16 -11.01
CA ARG A 158 8.22 -6.66 -12.03
C ARG A 158 8.90 -7.75 -12.85
N SER A 159 8.49 -9.01 -12.69
CA SER A 159 8.90 -10.07 -13.62
C SER A 159 8.39 -9.71 -15.01
N ARG A 160 9.28 -9.75 -16.01
CA ARG A 160 8.91 -9.56 -17.42
C ARG A 160 7.93 -10.63 -17.88
#